data_AF-A0A6J3M359-F1
#
_entry.id   AF-A0A6J3M359-F1
#
_cell.length_a   1.000
_cell.length_b   1.000
_cell.length_c   1.000
_cell.angle_alpha   90.00
_cell.angle_beta   90.00
_cell.angle_gamma   90.00
#
_symmetry.space_group_name_H-M   'P 1'
#
loop_
_entity.id
_entity.type
_entity.pdbx_description
1 polymer ?
#
loop_
_entity_poly.entity_id
_entity_poly.type
_entity_poly.pdbx_seq_one_letter_code
_entity_poly.pdbx_strand_id
1 'polypeptide(L)'
;MQLTMSPLSVSAFSLAALLFSASVFAAPISQNLTSLGPRDEKEPCYYGDELTFQDYFYYLELNYPTDKIMLWSGGSETQVQAFKAVNPDYLYYEDVFTYEPGNPYARTWPQDENKCYRPDNAEASSEAIAAVATGDVLAFGAVQWSQTEKGRWTFFGKQEMHWVKINLGNGRLSKMLHMVKDTTDPSQVLAEEDADGKITYVNGYADGTPNSTGNFDDGP
;
A
#
# COMPACT_ATOMS: atom_id res chain seq x y z
N MET A 1 84.72 8.97 -7.72
CA MET A 1 84.44 7.68 -7.05
C MET A 1 82.94 7.65 -6.75
N GLN A 2 82.22 6.75 -7.42
CA GLN A 2 80.80 6.47 -7.19
C GLN A 2 80.64 5.72 -5.86
N LEU A 3 79.63 6.08 -5.07
CA LEU A 3 78.93 5.13 -4.20
C LEU A 3 77.42 5.40 -4.32
N THR A 4 76.78 4.40 -4.89
CA THR A 4 75.34 4.19 -5.07
C THR A 4 74.69 3.84 -3.74
N MET A 5 73.50 4.40 -3.45
CA MET A 5 72.55 3.75 -2.54
C MET A 5 71.16 3.68 -3.18
N SER A 6 70.62 2.47 -3.09
CA SER A 6 69.39 1.94 -3.66
C SER A 6 68.12 2.42 -2.92
N PRO A 7 66.94 2.29 -3.56
CA PRO A 7 65.68 2.81 -3.03
C PRO A 7 65.03 1.87 -2.01
N LEU A 8 64.34 2.45 -1.03
CA LEU A 8 63.40 1.73 -0.17
C LEU A 8 62.04 1.70 -0.85
N SER A 9 61.67 0.49 -1.29
CA SER A 9 60.35 0.10 -1.75
C SER A 9 59.34 0.18 -0.61
N VAL A 10 58.29 0.98 -0.78
CA VAL A 10 57.12 1.00 0.12
C VAL A 10 56.01 0.17 -0.52
N SER A 11 55.93 -1.06 -0.03
CA SER A 11 54.73 -1.77 0.41
C SER A 11 53.41 -1.51 -0.34
N ALA A 12 53.08 -2.48 -1.20
CA ALA A 12 51.78 -3.13 -1.37
C ALA A 12 50.50 -2.33 -1.08
N PHE A 13 49.84 -1.89 -2.16
CA PHE A 13 48.41 -1.62 -2.17
C PHE A 13 47.64 -2.95 -2.06
N SER A 14 47.09 -3.25 -0.88
CA SER A 14 46.06 -4.27 -0.73
C SER A 14 44.71 -3.68 -1.18
N LEU A 15 44.36 -3.94 -2.43
CA LEU A 15 43.04 -3.68 -2.99
C LEU A 15 42.07 -4.75 -2.46
N ALA A 16 41.38 -4.48 -1.35
CA ALA A 16 40.28 -5.31 -0.88
C ALA A 16 39.05 -5.03 -1.75
N ALA A 17 38.83 -5.86 -2.77
CA ALA A 17 37.58 -5.89 -3.52
C ALA A 17 36.47 -6.47 -2.63
N LEU A 18 35.62 -5.59 -2.10
CA LEU A 18 34.34 -5.96 -1.50
C LEU A 18 33.44 -6.52 -2.61
N LEU A 19 33.41 -7.84 -2.73
CA LEU A 19 32.40 -8.57 -3.47
C LEU A 19 31.06 -8.39 -2.74
N PHE A 20 30.28 -7.39 -3.16
CA PHE A 20 28.86 -7.37 -2.88
C PHE A 20 28.21 -8.45 -3.73
N SER A 21 27.99 -9.62 -3.12
CA SER A 21 27.06 -10.62 -3.60
C SER A 21 25.66 -10.00 -3.60
N ALA A 22 25.26 -9.41 -4.72
CA ALA A 22 23.88 -9.05 -4.95
C ALA A 22 23.08 -10.36 -5.08
N SER A 23 22.59 -10.86 -3.95
CA SER A 23 21.50 -11.83 -3.92
C SER A 23 20.27 -11.12 -4.45
N VAL A 24 20.09 -11.12 -5.78
CA VAL A 24 18.80 -10.80 -6.39
C VAL A 24 17.89 -11.97 -6.04
N PHE A 25 17.23 -11.88 -4.88
CA PHE A 25 16.03 -12.66 -4.65
C PHE A 25 15.02 -12.14 -5.66
N ALA A 26 14.87 -12.85 -6.78
CA ALA A 26 13.62 -12.83 -7.51
C ALA A 26 12.57 -13.34 -6.53
N ALA A 27 11.92 -12.43 -5.81
CA ALA A 27 10.70 -12.74 -5.11
C ALA A 27 9.74 -13.32 -6.18
N PRO A 28 9.11 -14.47 -5.93
CA PRO A 28 8.08 -14.95 -6.83
C PRO A 28 7.05 -13.82 -6.95
N ILE A 29 6.83 -13.36 -8.19
CA ILE A 29 5.69 -12.51 -8.52
C ILE A 29 4.47 -13.37 -8.22
N SER A 30 3.87 -13.16 -7.05
CA SER A 30 2.57 -13.73 -6.72
C SER A 30 1.55 -13.06 -7.64
N GLN A 31 1.15 -13.77 -8.70
CA GLN A 31 0.10 -13.33 -9.63
C GLN A 31 -1.31 -13.64 -9.12
N ASN A 32 -1.51 -13.88 -7.83
CA ASN A 32 -2.85 -14.04 -7.28
C ASN A 32 -3.19 -12.81 -6.45
N LEU A 33 -3.74 -11.82 -7.14
CA LEU A 33 -4.47 -10.70 -6.57
C LEU A 33 -5.94 -11.08 -6.55
N THR A 34 -6.55 -11.07 -5.36
CA THR A 34 -7.99 -11.25 -5.17
C THR A 34 -8.60 -9.97 -4.62
N SER A 35 -8.31 -8.84 -5.26
CA SER A 35 -9.03 -7.57 -5.08
C SER A 35 -10.46 -7.76 -5.54
N LEU A 36 -11.33 -8.34 -4.69
CA LEU A 36 -12.66 -8.86 -5.07
C LEU A 36 -12.69 -9.22 -6.55
N GLY A 37 -11.68 -9.99 -6.98
CA GLY A 37 -11.52 -10.35 -8.38
C GLY A 37 -12.77 -11.11 -8.79
N PRO A 38 -13.13 -11.13 -10.09
CA PRO A 38 -14.28 -11.93 -10.53
C PRO A 38 -14.15 -13.33 -9.93
N ARG A 39 -15.04 -13.66 -8.98
CA ARG A 39 -15.00 -14.92 -8.25
C ARG A 39 -15.01 -16.01 -9.32
N ASP A 40 -14.01 -16.89 -9.31
CA ASP A 40 -13.62 -17.78 -10.42
C ASP A 40 -14.60 -18.95 -10.62
N GLU A 41 -15.89 -18.63 -10.75
CA GLU A 41 -16.97 -19.54 -11.02
C GLU A 41 -17.66 -19.09 -12.31
N LYS A 42 -17.85 -20.03 -13.23
CA LYS A 42 -18.36 -19.81 -14.59
C LYS A 42 -19.66 -18.98 -14.65
N GLU A 43 -20.42 -18.89 -13.57
CA GLU A 43 -21.46 -17.89 -13.33
C GLU A 43 -21.57 -17.67 -11.80
N PRO A 44 -21.07 -16.56 -11.23
CA PRO A 44 -21.27 -16.31 -9.80
C PRO A 44 -22.78 -16.12 -9.57
N CYS A 45 -23.37 -16.97 -8.73
CA CYS A 45 -24.73 -16.76 -8.27
C CYS A 45 -24.72 -15.82 -7.06
N TYR A 46 -25.70 -14.91 -7.02
CA TYR A 46 -25.81 -13.91 -5.98
C TYR A 46 -27.12 -14.04 -5.20
N TYR A 47 -27.09 -13.72 -3.90
CA TYR A 47 -28.28 -13.61 -3.07
C TYR A 47 -28.35 -12.23 -2.39
N GLY A 48 -29.57 -11.80 -2.06
CA GLY A 48 -29.79 -10.55 -1.34
C GLY A 48 -29.42 -9.30 -2.15
N ASP A 49 -29.41 -8.16 -1.45
CA ASP A 49 -29.02 -6.87 -2.03
C ASP A 49 -27.51 -6.69 -2.01
N GLU A 50 -26.99 -5.90 -2.95
CA GLU A 50 -25.58 -5.49 -2.99
C GLU A 50 -25.13 -4.86 -1.66
N LEU A 51 -23.89 -5.13 -1.28
CA LEU A 51 -23.26 -4.56 -0.10
C LEU A 51 -23.07 -3.05 -0.26
N THR A 52 -23.52 -2.29 0.74
CA THR A 52 -23.44 -0.83 0.75
C THR A 52 -22.23 -0.32 1.51
N PHE A 53 -21.89 0.97 1.37
CA PHE A 53 -20.88 1.64 2.20
C PHE A 53 -21.11 1.39 3.69
N GLN A 54 -22.38 1.46 4.14
CA GLN A 54 -22.72 1.31 5.54
C GLN A 54 -22.52 -0.12 6.05
N ASP A 55 -22.78 -1.13 5.20
CA ASP A 55 -22.47 -2.54 5.51
C ASP A 55 -20.97 -2.71 5.76
N TYR A 56 -20.13 -2.21 4.85
CA TYR A 56 -18.67 -2.31 4.95
C TYR A 56 -18.11 -1.50 6.13
N PHE A 57 -18.59 -0.27 6.35
CA PHE A 57 -18.14 0.59 7.45
C PHE A 57 -18.38 -0.07 8.81
N TYR A 58 -19.59 -0.60 9.05
CA TYR A 58 -19.88 -1.27 10.32
C TYR A 58 -19.13 -2.57 10.51
N TYR A 59 -18.95 -3.34 9.44
CA TYR A 59 -18.13 -4.55 9.45
C TYR A 59 -16.70 -4.23 9.88
N LEU A 60 -16.09 -3.19 9.30
CA LEU A 60 -14.73 -2.79 9.60
C LEU A 60 -14.57 -2.24 11.02
N GLU A 61 -15.47 -1.36 11.48
CA GLU A 61 -15.48 -0.85 12.87
C GLU A 61 -15.55 -1.99 13.90
N LEU A 62 -16.34 -3.03 13.62
CA LEU A 62 -16.53 -4.15 14.54
C LEU A 62 -15.33 -5.11 14.56
N ASN A 63 -14.75 -5.42 13.41
CA ASN A 63 -13.78 -6.50 13.28
C ASN A 63 -12.31 -6.03 13.21
N TYR A 64 -12.07 -4.76 12.87
CA TYR A 64 -10.73 -4.20 12.67
C TYR A 64 -10.57 -2.79 13.28
N PRO A 65 -10.74 -2.62 14.60
CA PRO A 65 -10.48 -1.35 15.27
C PRO A 65 -8.98 -1.08 15.37
N THR A 66 -8.38 -0.60 14.27
CA THR A 66 -6.93 -0.39 14.15
C THR A 66 -6.59 1.00 13.61
N ASP A 67 -5.41 1.48 13.98
CA ASP A 67 -4.74 2.67 13.44
C ASP A 67 -3.70 2.32 12.37
N LYS A 68 -3.61 1.04 11.96
CA LYS A 68 -2.58 0.55 11.03
C LYS A 68 -3.15 0.23 9.65
N ILE A 69 -3.80 1.20 9.03
CA ILE A 69 -4.32 1.05 7.66
C ILE A 69 -3.27 1.49 6.64
N MET A 70 -3.13 0.73 5.56
CA MET A 70 -2.36 1.08 4.38
C MET A 70 -3.29 1.28 3.19
N LEU A 71 -3.09 2.38 2.48
CA LEU A 71 -3.71 2.73 1.21
C LEU A 71 -2.65 2.75 0.11
N TRP A 72 -3.05 2.62 -1.15
CA TRP A 72 -2.11 2.55 -2.27
C TRP A 72 -2.72 3.01 -3.58
N SER A 73 -1.86 3.49 -4.45
CA SER A 73 -2.22 3.93 -5.81
C SER A 73 -1.05 3.68 -6.76
N GLY A 74 -1.28 3.85 -8.05
CA GLY A 74 -0.20 3.83 -9.05
C GLY A 74 0.53 2.50 -9.20
N GLY A 75 -0.20 1.39 -9.12
CA GLY A 75 0.39 0.05 -9.21
C GLY A 75 1.31 -0.31 -8.05
N SER A 76 1.16 0.34 -6.89
CA SER A 76 2.03 0.14 -5.70
C SER A 76 1.66 -1.04 -4.82
N GLU A 77 0.85 -1.96 -5.34
CA GLU A 77 0.36 -3.11 -4.59
C GLU A 77 1.47 -4.07 -4.16
N THR A 78 2.43 -4.34 -5.04
CA THR A 78 3.60 -5.17 -4.70
C THR A 78 4.44 -4.54 -3.59
N GLN A 79 4.47 -3.20 -3.49
CA GLN A 79 5.15 -2.51 -2.40
C GLN A 79 4.39 -2.69 -1.07
N VAL A 80 3.06 -2.56 -1.09
CA VAL A 80 2.21 -2.82 0.08
C VAL A 80 2.40 -4.25 0.58
N GLN A 81 2.39 -5.24 -0.33
CA GLN A 81 2.60 -6.65 0.00
C GLN A 81 3.99 -6.89 0.62
N ALA A 82 5.04 -6.27 0.06
CA ALA A 82 6.40 -6.37 0.59
C ALA A 82 6.51 -5.72 1.98
N PHE A 83 5.91 -4.54 2.19
CA PHE A 83 5.87 -3.88 3.48
C PHE A 83 5.12 -4.72 4.52
N LYS A 84 3.94 -5.24 4.16
CA LYS A 84 3.10 -6.09 5.00
C LYS A 84 3.81 -7.37 5.44
N ALA A 85 4.60 -7.99 4.56
CA ALA A 85 5.37 -9.18 4.88
C ALA A 85 6.35 -8.97 6.05
N VAL A 86 6.80 -7.73 6.26
CA VAL A 86 7.70 -7.35 7.36
C VAL A 86 6.93 -6.72 8.54
N ASN A 87 5.79 -6.07 8.27
CA ASN A 87 4.95 -5.38 9.25
C ASN A 87 3.54 -5.99 9.28
N PRO A 88 3.36 -7.18 9.88
CA PRO A 88 2.13 -7.98 9.77
C PRO A 88 0.94 -7.40 10.52
N ASP A 89 1.13 -6.34 11.30
CA ASP A 89 0.11 -5.63 12.06
C ASP A 89 -0.59 -4.53 11.26
N TYR A 90 -0.02 -4.09 10.15
CA TYR A 90 -0.69 -3.22 9.19
C TYR A 90 -1.69 -4.02 8.35
N LEU A 91 -2.80 -3.39 7.97
CA LEU A 91 -3.85 -3.98 7.16
C LEU A 91 -4.01 -3.16 5.87
N TYR A 92 -4.22 -3.85 4.76
CA TYR A 92 -4.70 -3.26 3.51
C TYR A 92 -5.93 -4.02 3.02
N TYR A 93 -6.43 -3.64 1.85
CA TYR A 93 -7.68 -4.14 1.28
C TYR A 93 -7.86 -5.67 1.34
N GLU A 94 -6.85 -6.44 0.93
CA GLU A 94 -6.93 -7.91 0.93
C GLU A 94 -7.06 -8.50 2.34
N ASP A 95 -6.45 -7.89 3.37
CA ASP A 95 -6.53 -8.43 4.74
C ASP A 95 -7.96 -8.35 5.32
N VAL A 96 -8.77 -7.42 4.82
CA VAL A 96 -10.10 -7.12 5.37
C VAL A 96 -11.25 -7.63 4.51
N PHE A 97 -11.06 -7.80 3.20
CA PHE A 97 -12.13 -8.15 2.26
C PHE A 97 -11.93 -9.48 1.53
N THR A 98 -10.85 -10.23 1.78
CA THR A 98 -10.71 -11.58 1.22
C THR A 98 -11.81 -12.50 1.78
N TYR A 99 -12.38 -13.37 0.95
CA TYR A 99 -13.30 -14.43 1.42
C TYR A 99 -12.51 -15.70 1.74
N GLU A 100 -12.11 -15.86 3.00
CA GLU A 100 -11.53 -17.12 3.51
C GLU A 100 -12.46 -17.74 4.55
N PRO A 101 -12.84 -19.03 4.42
CA PRO A 101 -13.68 -19.69 5.40
C PRO A 101 -13.13 -19.53 6.82
N GLY A 102 -13.93 -18.91 7.69
CA GLY A 102 -13.57 -18.66 9.08
C GLY A 102 -12.98 -17.28 9.37
N ASN A 103 -12.71 -16.44 8.36
CA ASN A 103 -12.33 -15.05 8.58
C ASN A 103 -13.56 -14.15 8.88
N PRO A 104 -13.36 -12.92 9.40
CA PRO A 104 -14.47 -12.02 9.69
C PRO A 104 -15.40 -11.75 8.51
N TYR A 105 -14.87 -11.59 7.30
CA TYR A 105 -15.65 -11.29 6.09
C TYR A 105 -16.66 -12.40 5.78
N ALA A 106 -16.17 -13.62 5.66
CA ALA A 106 -16.97 -14.81 5.35
C ALA A 106 -17.98 -15.15 6.46
N ARG A 107 -17.70 -14.77 7.72
CA ARG A 107 -18.69 -14.91 8.82
C ARG A 107 -19.77 -13.85 8.78
N THR A 108 -19.44 -12.63 8.34
CA THR A 108 -20.38 -11.50 8.29
C THR A 108 -21.35 -11.66 7.12
N TRP A 109 -20.83 -12.08 5.97
CA TRP A 109 -21.62 -12.34 4.76
C TRP A 109 -21.30 -13.73 4.23
N PRO A 110 -21.84 -14.78 4.88
CA PRO A 110 -21.61 -16.16 4.47
C PRO A 110 -22.24 -16.44 3.11
N GLN A 111 -21.75 -17.46 2.43
CA GLN A 111 -22.48 -18.06 1.33
C GLN A 111 -23.85 -18.60 1.78
N ASP A 112 -24.85 -18.56 0.90
CA ASP A 112 -26.13 -19.23 1.14
C ASP A 112 -26.04 -20.76 0.93
N GLU A 113 -27.16 -21.46 1.06
CA GLU A 113 -27.24 -22.91 0.88
C GLU A 113 -26.85 -23.39 -0.54
N ASN A 114 -26.93 -22.50 -1.53
CA ASN A 114 -26.58 -22.75 -2.93
C ASN A 114 -25.14 -22.32 -3.24
N LYS A 115 -24.37 -21.91 -2.23
CA LYS A 115 -23.02 -21.34 -2.36
C LYS A 115 -22.99 -19.99 -3.08
N CYS A 116 -24.12 -19.29 -3.15
CA CYS A 116 -24.20 -17.95 -3.71
C CYS A 116 -23.62 -16.93 -2.75
N TYR A 117 -23.08 -15.84 -3.29
CA TYR A 117 -22.48 -14.77 -2.52
C TYR A 117 -23.40 -13.55 -2.45
N ARG A 118 -23.24 -12.71 -1.43
CA ARG A 118 -23.84 -11.38 -1.49
C ARG A 118 -23.08 -10.55 -2.54
N PRO A 119 -23.75 -9.77 -3.42
CA PRO A 119 -23.05 -8.95 -4.40
C PRO A 119 -22.14 -7.93 -3.69
N ASP A 120 -20.88 -7.88 -4.10
CA ASP A 120 -19.92 -6.92 -3.57
C ASP A 120 -19.96 -5.60 -4.32
N ASN A 121 -19.56 -4.52 -3.64
CA ASN A 121 -19.37 -3.21 -4.26
C ASN A 121 -17.96 -2.68 -3.92
N ALA A 122 -17.05 -2.75 -4.91
CA ALA A 122 -15.65 -2.37 -4.75
C ALA A 122 -15.45 -0.86 -4.48
N GLU A 123 -16.34 -0.01 -5.00
CA GLU A 123 -16.30 1.43 -4.70
C GLU A 123 -16.66 1.67 -3.23
N ALA A 124 -17.76 1.06 -2.77
CA ALA A 124 -18.22 1.18 -1.39
C ALA A 124 -17.24 0.58 -0.37
N SER A 125 -16.56 -0.53 -0.69
CA SER A 125 -15.57 -1.13 0.19
C SER A 125 -14.29 -0.27 0.29
N SER A 126 -13.85 0.31 -0.83
CA SER A 126 -12.74 1.28 -0.90
C SER A 126 -13.05 2.56 -0.12
N GLU A 127 -14.26 3.12 -0.25
CA GLU A 127 -14.71 4.24 0.59
C GLU A 127 -14.68 3.88 2.08
N ALA A 128 -15.21 2.71 2.44
CA ALA A 128 -15.34 2.29 3.83
C ALA A 128 -13.99 2.09 4.53
N ILE A 129 -13.00 1.49 3.87
CA ILE A 129 -11.66 1.29 4.48
C ILE A 129 -10.96 2.62 4.78
N ALA A 130 -11.12 3.63 3.91
CA ALA A 130 -10.62 4.97 4.15
C ALA A 130 -11.41 5.70 5.26
N ALA A 131 -12.72 5.48 5.33
CA ALA A 131 -13.60 6.10 6.32
C ALA A 131 -13.34 5.60 7.75
N VAL A 132 -13.01 4.32 7.94
CA VAL A 132 -12.72 3.77 9.28
C VAL A 132 -11.28 4.02 9.74
N ALA A 133 -10.38 4.47 8.86
CA ALA A 133 -8.99 4.70 9.22
C ALA A 133 -8.86 5.69 10.40
N THR A 134 -7.94 5.42 11.31
CA THR A 134 -7.64 6.26 12.49
C THR A 134 -6.13 6.42 12.64
N GLY A 135 -5.69 7.41 13.40
CA GLY A 135 -4.25 7.62 13.66
C GLY A 135 -3.51 8.09 12.41
N ASP A 136 -2.37 7.49 12.11
CA ASP A 136 -1.62 7.77 10.88
C ASP A 136 -1.91 6.69 9.83
N VAL A 137 -2.30 7.10 8.63
CA VAL A 137 -2.51 6.16 7.51
C VAL A 137 -1.29 6.16 6.59
N LEU A 138 -0.79 4.98 6.20
CA LEU A 138 0.31 4.88 5.26
C LEU A 138 -0.22 4.85 3.82
N ALA A 139 0.40 5.58 2.91
CA ALA A 139 0.00 5.66 1.51
C ALA A 139 1.18 5.36 0.57
N PHE A 140 1.07 4.28 -0.23
CA PHE A 140 2.10 3.87 -1.19
C PHE A 140 1.79 4.36 -2.61
N GLY A 141 2.74 5.02 -3.27
CA GLY A 141 2.57 5.60 -4.62
C GLY A 141 1.58 6.75 -4.75
N ALA A 142 0.90 7.11 -3.65
CA ALA A 142 -0.20 8.07 -3.63
C ALA A 142 0.24 9.49 -3.98
N VAL A 143 1.30 10.04 -3.35
CA VAL A 143 1.72 11.43 -3.60
C VAL A 143 2.03 11.67 -5.07
N GLN A 144 2.79 10.77 -5.71
CA GLN A 144 3.15 10.89 -7.12
C GLN A 144 1.91 10.83 -8.02
N TRP A 145 0.95 9.93 -7.73
CA TRP A 145 -0.23 9.77 -8.58
C TRP A 145 -1.31 10.82 -8.35
N SER A 146 -1.51 11.27 -7.11
CA SER A 146 -2.51 12.28 -6.74
C SER A 146 -2.33 13.61 -7.50
N GLN A 147 -1.09 13.91 -7.90
CA GLN A 147 -0.73 15.09 -8.68
C GLN A 147 -1.09 14.96 -10.17
N THR A 148 -1.42 13.76 -10.65
CA THR A 148 -1.73 13.52 -12.06
C THR A 148 -3.23 13.47 -12.31
N GLU A 149 -3.63 13.77 -13.55
CA GLU A 149 -5.02 13.63 -13.96
C GLU A 149 -5.51 12.19 -13.81
N LYS A 150 -4.72 11.19 -14.25
CA LYS A 150 -5.08 9.77 -14.13
C LYS A 150 -5.29 9.33 -12.68
N GLY A 151 -4.43 9.75 -11.76
CA GLY A 151 -4.55 9.42 -10.33
C GLY A 151 -5.80 9.97 -9.67
N ARG A 152 -6.40 11.05 -10.20
CA ARG A 152 -7.71 11.54 -9.72
C ARG A 152 -8.86 10.61 -10.07
N TRP A 153 -8.69 9.73 -11.06
CA TRP A 153 -9.73 8.82 -11.52
C TRP A 153 -9.62 7.40 -10.97
N THR A 154 -8.61 7.09 -10.15
CA THR A 154 -8.45 5.78 -9.47
C THR A 154 -9.39 5.65 -8.27
N PHE A 155 -9.56 4.43 -7.74
CA PHE A 155 -10.26 4.19 -6.47
C PHE A 155 -9.70 5.08 -5.35
N PHE A 156 -8.38 5.10 -5.18
CA PHE A 156 -7.69 5.99 -4.25
C PHE A 156 -8.14 7.46 -4.42
N GLY A 157 -8.06 8.00 -5.63
CA GLY A 157 -8.37 9.40 -5.89
C GLY A 157 -9.85 9.77 -5.74
N LYS A 158 -10.75 8.89 -6.21
CA LYS A 158 -12.20 9.15 -6.22
C LYS A 158 -12.89 8.81 -4.91
N GLN A 159 -12.59 7.65 -4.37
CA GLN A 159 -13.35 7.03 -3.30
C GLN A 159 -12.66 7.26 -1.95
N GLU A 160 -11.35 7.02 -1.87
CA GLU A 160 -10.63 7.00 -0.58
C GLU A 160 -10.26 8.40 -0.11
N MET A 161 -9.74 9.24 -1.01
CA MET A 161 -9.24 10.58 -0.65
C MET A 161 -10.32 11.52 -0.10
N HIS A 162 -11.59 11.31 -0.46
CA HIS A 162 -12.70 12.05 0.15
C HIS A 162 -12.77 11.80 1.67
N TRP A 163 -12.77 10.53 2.06
CA TRP A 163 -12.85 10.10 3.45
C TRP A 163 -11.58 10.39 4.23
N VAL A 164 -10.40 10.24 3.62
CA VAL A 164 -9.12 10.65 4.21
C VAL A 164 -9.17 12.13 4.61
N LYS A 165 -9.62 13.02 3.72
CA LYS A 165 -9.72 14.46 4.00
C LYS A 165 -10.73 14.77 5.10
N ILE A 166 -11.88 14.09 5.11
CA ILE A 166 -12.85 14.22 6.22
C ILE A 166 -12.20 13.82 7.54
N ASN A 167 -11.50 12.69 7.57
CA ASN A 167 -10.89 12.16 8.79
C ASN A 167 -9.70 12.98 9.28
N LEU A 168 -8.91 13.59 8.38
CA LEU A 168 -7.89 14.56 8.77
C LEU A 168 -8.53 15.83 9.33
N GLY A 169 -9.57 16.36 8.65
CA GLY A 169 -10.26 17.58 9.07
C GLY A 169 -11.03 17.46 10.40
N ASN A 170 -11.47 16.24 10.77
CA ASN A 170 -12.15 15.98 12.03
C ASN A 170 -11.22 15.43 13.14
N GLY A 171 -9.93 15.23 12.84
CA GLY A 171 -8.92 14.75 13.78
C GLY A 171 -8.94 13.25 14.09
N ARG A 172 -9.74 12.46 13.35
CA ARG A 172 -9.71 10.99 13.42
C ARG A 172 -8.40 10.43 12.83
N LEU A 173 -7.93 11.05 11.75
CA LEU A 173 -6.57 10.88 11.24
C LEU A 173 -5.69 12.05 11.72
N SER A 174 -4.49 11.72 12.15
CA SER A 174 -3.44 12.68 12.49
C SER A 174 -2.71 13.14 11.22
N LYS A 175 -2.24 12.19 10.40
CA LYS A 175 -1.60 12.44 9.11
C LYS A 175 -1.87 11.33 8.11
N MET A 176 -1.70 11.63 6.83
CA MET A 176 -1.40 10.62 5.82
C MET A 176 0.10 10.63 5.50
N LEU A 177 0.76 9.50 5.71
CA LEU A 177 2.19 9.32 5.51
C LEU A 177 2.43 8.70 4.14
N HIS A 178 2.91 9.50 3.19
CA HIS A 178 3.28 9.03 1.87
C HIS A 178 4.63 8.32 1.95
N MET A 179 4.66 7.04 1.61
CA MET A 179 5.83 6.18 1.84
C MET A 179 6.87 6.32 0.73
N VAL A 180 8.14 6.13 1.10
CA VAL A 180 9.26 6.01 0.16
C VAL A 180 9.07 4.74 -0.68
N LYS A 181 9.44 4.80 -1.96
CA LYS A 181 9.36 3.64 -2.86
C LYS A 181 10.07 2.42 -2.29
N ASP A 182 9.42 1.26 -2.36
CA ASP A 182 9.97 -0.05 -2.01
C ASP A 182 10.44 -0.16 -0.54
N THR A 183 10.05 0.77 0.34
CA THR A 183 10.37 0.67 1.77
C THR A 183 9.59 -0.46 2.43
N THR A 184 10.22 -1.07 3.43
CA THR A 184 9.59 -1.98 4.39
C THR A 184 9.68 -1.44 5.83
N ASP A 185 10.23 -0.24 6.02
CA ASP A 185 10.38 0.42 7.31
C ASP A 185 9.30 1.53 7.44
N PRO A 186 8.42 1.46 8.45
CA PRO A 186 7.37 2.46 8.68
C PRO A 186 7.90 3.90 8.86
N SER A 187 9.17 4.09 9.24
CA SER A 187 9.77 5.41 9.42
C SER A 187 10.24 6.06 8.12
N GLN A 188 10.30 5.31 7.02
CA GLN A 188 10.73 5.82 5.71
C GLN A 188 9.57 6.52 4.99
N VAL A 189 9.28 7.74 5.48
CA VAL A 189 8.26 8.62 4.95
C VAL A 189 8.88 9.59 3.95
N LEU A 190 8.24 9.69 2.79
CA LEU A 190 8.57 10.61 1.71
C LEU A 190 7.97 12.00 1.97
N ALA A 191 6.67 12.03 2.28
CA ALA A 191 5.93 13.25 2.55
C ALA A 191 4.80 13.00 3.54
N GLU A 192 4.37 14.04 4.24
CA GLU A 192 3.22 14.02 5.13
C GLU A 192 2.12 14.90 4.53
N GLU A 193 0.86 14.45 4.59
CA GLU A 193 -0.32 15.24 4.25
C GLU A 193 -1.15 15.50 5.51
N ASP A 194 -1.44 16.79 5.76
CA ASP A 194 -2.16 17.27 6.94
C ASP A 194 -3.66 17.54 6.67
N ALA A 195 -4.37 18.04 7.69
CA ALA A 195 -5.80 18.37 7.63
C ALA A 195 -6.19 19.42 6.59
N ASP A 196 -5.26 20.27 6.16
CA ASP A 196 -5.49 21.24 5.09
C ASP A 196 -5.24 20.63 3.70
N GLY A 197 -4.89 19.33 3.63
CA GLY A 197 -4.45 18.65 2.42
C GLY A 197 -3.06 19.13 1.96
N LYS A 198 -2.28 19.75 2.85
CA LYS A 198 -0.95 20.26 2.50
C LYS A 198 0.06 19.13 2.58
N ILE A 199 0.70 18.87 1.45
CA ILE A 199 1.80 17.91 1.34
C ILE A 199 3.11 18.59 1.74
N THR A 200 3.81 18.02 2.73
CA THR A 200 5.13 18.45 3.18
C THR A 200 6.14 17.31 3.01
N TYR A 201 7.09 17.47 2.10
CA TYR A 201 8.19 16.51 1.92
C TYR A 201 9.15 16.58 3.11
N VAL A 202 9.56 15.42 3.60
CA VAL A 202 10.41 15.28 4.79
C VAL A 202 11.74 14.61 4.43
N ASN A 203 12.66 14.51 5.38
CA ASN A 203 13.90 13.72 5.24
C ASN A 203 14.77 14.04 4.00
N GLY A 204 14.71 15.29 3.51
CA GLY A 204 15.49 15.73 2.36
C GLY A 204 14.90 15.36 0.99
N TYR A 205 13.70 14.78 0.96
CA TYR A 205 12.96 14.56 -0.27
C TYR A 205 12.33 15.86 -0.80
N ALA A 206 11.92 15.82 -2.06
CA ALA A 206 11.33 16.97 -2.74
C ALA A 206 10.15 16.55 -3.64
N ASP A 207 9.38 17.56 -4.05
CA ASP A 207 8.32 17.39 -5.04
C ASP A 207 8.83 16.71 -6.32
N GLY A 208 8.03 15.81 -6.88
CA GLY A 208 8.39 14.96 -8.00
C GLY A 208 9.31 13.77 -7.68
N THR A 209 9.70 13.53 -6.42
CA THR A 209 10.41 12.30 -6.05
C THR A 209 9.54 11.07 -6.35
N PRO A 210 9.99 10.11 -7.18
CA PRO A 210 9.18 8.94 -7.51
C PRO A 210 8.91 8.04 -6.30
N ASN A 211 7.67 7.58 -6.15
CA ASN A 211 7.27 6.64 -5.10
C ASN A 211 6.26 5.57 -5.54
N SER A 212 5.88 5.54 -6.82
CA SER A 212 5.07 4.46 -7.38
C SER A 212 5.91 3.42 -8.13
N THR A 213 5.39 2.20 -8.24
CA THR A 213 5.97 1.11 -9.05
C THR A 213 5.38 1.06 -10.46
N GLY A 214 4.14 1.48 -10.66
CA GLY A 214 3.54 1.57 -11.99
C GLY A 214 4.14 2.72 -12.81
N ASN A 215 4.23 2.54 -14.13
CA ASN A 215 4.53 3.65 -15.04
C ASN A 215 3.26 4.45 -15.29
N PHE A 216 3.40 5.76 -15.51
CA PHE A 216 2.27 6.64 -15.82
C PHE A 216 1.50 6.25 -17.10
N ASP A 217 2.12 5.48 -18.00
CA ASP A 217 1.53 5.04 -19.27
C ASP A 217 0.83 3.69 -19.18
N ASP A 218 1.04 2.94 -18.10
CA ASP A 218 0.28 1.73 -17.82
C ASP A 218 -1.13 2.21 -17.43
N GLY A 219 -2.12 1.93 -18.28
CA GLY A 219 -3.49 2.41 -18.15
C GLY A 219 -4.17 1.99 -16.83
N PRO A 220 -5.39 2.52 -16.56
CA PRO A 220 -6.22 1.97 -15.49
C PRO A 220 -6.46 0.46 -15.69
#